data_AF-A0A7C2P4K8-F1
#
_entry.id   AF-A0A7C2P4K8-F1
#
_cell.length_a   1.000
_cell.length_b   1.000
_cell.length_c   1.000
_cell.angle_alpha   90.00
_cell.angle_beta   90.00
_cell.angle_gamma   90.00
#
_symmetry.space_group_name_H-M   'P 1'
#
loop_
_entity.id
_entity.type
_entity.pdbx_description
1 polymer ?
#
loop_
_entity_poly.entity_id
_entity_poly.type
_entity_poly.pdbx_seq_one_letter_code
_entity_poly.pdbx_strand_id
1 'polypeptide(L)'
;MPAPPLSAVPISGAMAFYLLKVQSSPVLAQKNTDVHWLPASTPKLMTVYILLRETRSGQIPLSTMLLVSEKAWKARNAKGQVLFRHR
;
A
#
# COMPACT_ATOMS: atom_id res chain seq x y z
N MET A 1 18.73 -20.49 -16.11
CA MET A 1 17.46 -21.22 -16.34
C MET A 1 16.49 -20.27 -17.02
N PRO A 2 15.83 -20.65 -18.12
CA PRO A 2 14.79 -19.82 -18.74
C PRO A 2 13.59 -19.68 -17.78
N ALA A 3 12.95 -18.52 -17.75
CA ALA A 3 11.80 -18.27 -16.90
C ALA A 3 10.61 -19.15 -17.34
N PRO A 4 9.85 -19.74 -16.40
CA PRO A 4 8.69 -20.56 -16.75
C PRO A 4 7.65 -19.73 -17.53
N PRO A 5 6.90 -20.36 -18.46
CA PRO A 5 5.85 -19.68 -19.21
C PRO A 5 4.74 -19.17 -18.28
N LEU A 6 4.27 -17.95 -18.57
CA LEU A 6 3.32 -17.19 -17.75
C LEU A 6 1.96 -17.86 -17.53
N SER A 7 1.64 -18.89 -18.32
CA SER A 7 0.42 -19.69 -18.19
C SER A 7 0.31 -20.45 -16.85
N ALA A 8 1.40 -20.56 -16.08
CA ALA A 8 1.44 -21.29 -14.83
C ALA A 8 1.15 -20.45 -13.57
N VAL A 9 0.91 -19.14 -13.65
CA VAL A 9 0.60 -18.33 -12.46
C VAL A 9 -0.91 -18.43 -12.16
N PRO A 10 -1.35 -19.16 -11.11
CA PRO A 10 -2.76 -19.33 -10.82
C PRO A 10 -3.26 -18.08 -10.09
N ILE A 11 -3.53 -17.01 -10.83
CA ILE A 11 -4.12 -15.77 -10.29
C ILE A 11 -5.65 -15.88 -10.37
N SER A 12 -6.19 -17.01 -9.89
CA SER A 12 -7.61 -17.34 -9.98
C SER A 12 -8.43 -16.41 -9.09
N GLY A 13 -9.48 -15.79 -9.65
CA GLY A 13 -10.45 -15.00 -8.90
C GLY A 13 -10.14 -13.52 -8.69
N ALA A 14 -8.95 -13.03 -9.08
CA ALA A 14 -8.64 -11.60 -8.98
C ALA A 14 -9.31 -10.80 -10.12
N MET A 15 -9.96 -9.68 -9.77
CA MET A 15 -10.53 -8.74 -10.74
C MET A 15 -9.46 -7.93 -11.47
N ALA A 16 -8.33 -7.65 -10.81
CA ALA A 16 -7.15 -7.00 -11.37
C ALA A 16 -5.87 -7.47 -10.65
N PHE A 17 -4.73 -7.46 -11.35
CA PHE A 17 -3.41 -7.74 -10.79
C PHE A 17 -2.28 -7.17 -11.64
N TYR A 18 -1.13 -6.94 -11.02
CA TYR A 18 0.12 -6.57 -11.68
C TYR A 18 1.28 -7.35 -11.05
N LEU A 19 1.91 -8.23 -11.83
CA LEU A 19 3.02 -9.07 -11.40
C LEU A 19 4.32 -8.55 -12.00
N LEU A 20 5.25 -8.17 -11.14
CA LEU A 20 6.53 -7.57 -11.49
C LEU A 20 7.68 -8.28 -10.79
N LYS A 21 8.84 -8.37 -11.44
CA LYS A 21 10.05 -8.89 -10.82
C LYS A 21 10.81 -7.74 -10.16
N VAL A 22 10.81 -7.63 -8.83
CA VAL A 22 11.33 -6.44 -8.09
C VAL A 22 12.73 -5.97 -8.52
N GLN A 23 13.62 -6.90 -8.86
CA GLN A 23 15.02 -6.61 -9.22
C GLN A 23 15.21 -6.23 -10.71
N SER A 24 14.17 -6.31 -11.53
CA SER A 24 14.27 -6.08 -12.96
C SER A 24 13.00 -5.40 -13.49
N SER A 25 13.12 -4.57 -14.52
CA SER A 25 11.96 -3.82 -15.01
C SER A 25 10.87 -4.58 -15.81
N PRO A 26 10.97 -5.88 -16.20
CA PRO A 26 9.89 -6.49 -16.95
C PRO A 26 8.70 -6.84 -16.05
N VAL A 27 7.52 -6.48 -16.56
CA VAL A 27 6.23 -7.02 -16.12
C VAL A 27 6.14 -8.47 -16.55
N LEU A 28 5.77 -9.34 -15.61
CA LEU A 28 5.60 -10.76 -15.89
C LEU A 28 4.16 -11.03 -16.32
N ALA A 29 3.16 -10.50 -15.61
CA ALA A 29 1.77 -10.67 -15.97
C ALA A 29 0.92 -9.49 -15.46
N GLN A 30 -0.15 -9.15 -16.15
CA GLN A 30 -1.07 -8.09 -15.71
C GLN A 30 -2.50 -8.34 -16.16
N LYS A 31 -3.47 -7.79 -15.44
CA LYS A 31 -4.90 -7.83 -15.78
C LYS A 31 -5.59 -6.57 -15.25
N ASN A 32 -6.35 -5.90 -16.11
CA ASN A 32 -7.19 -4.74 -15.79
C ASN A 32 -6.45 -3.62 -15.02
N THR A 33 -5.20 -3.34 -15.40
CA THR A 33 -4.32 -2.39 -14.70
C THR A 33 -4.51 -0.94 -15.12
N ASP A 34 -5.07 -0.71 -16.31
CA ASP A 34 -5.40 0.63 -16.81
C ASP A 34 -6.81 1.09 -16.37
N VAL A 35 -7.52 0.23 -15.62
CA VAL A 35 -8.84 0.53 -15.07
C VAL A 35 -8.69 1.25 -13.73
N HIS A 36 -9.48 2.31 -13.51
CA HIS A 36 -9.55 2.96 -12.20
C HIS A 36 -10.28 2.09 -11.17
N TRP A 37 -9.58 1.71 -10.11
CA TRP A 37 -10.14 0.95 -8.98
C TRP A 37 -10.31 1.83 -7.75
N LEU A 38 -11.40 1.63 -7.00
CA LEU A 38 -11.58 2.30 -5.71
C LEU A 38 -10.46 1.87 -4.76
N PRO A 39 -9.65 2.80 -4.24
CA PRO A 39 -8.37 2.43 -3.70
C PRO A 39 -8.43 1.87 -2.26
N ALA A 40 -9.61 1.68 -1.66
CA ALA A 40 -9.78 1.05 -0.34
C ALA A 40 -8.68 1.42 0.67
N SER A 41 -7.90 0.46 1.18
CA SER A 41 -6.77 0.73 2.10
C SER A 41 -5.43 0.94 1.41
N THR A 42 -5.33 0.78 0.09
CA THR A 42 -4.09 0.84 -0.69
C THR A 42 -3.37 2.21 -0.63
N PRO A 43 -4.06 3.38 -0.57
CA PRO A 43 -3.43 4.69 -0.43
C PRO A 43 -2.58 4.82 0.83
N LYS A 44 -2.80 3.99 1.85
CA LYS A 44 -1.93 3.94 3.04
C LYS A 44 -0.48 3.63 2.65
N LEU A 45 -0.25 2.87 1.57
CA LEU A 45 1.10 2.63 1.05
C LEU A 45 1.76 3.93 0.59
N MET A 46 1.02 4.83 -0.06
CA MET A 46 1.54 6.13 -0.46
C MET A 46 1.80 7.03 0.76
N THR A 47 0.91 6.99 1.76
CA THR A 47 1.14 7.70 3.03
C THR A 47 2.42 7.24 3.73
N VAL A 48 2.61 5.92 3.85
CA VAL A 48 3.83 5.33 4.45
C VAL A 48 5.06 5.64 3.60
N TYR A 49 4.95 5.56 2.26
CA TYR A 49 6.04 5.89 1.37
C TYR A 49 6.55 7.33 1.57
N ILE A 50 5.64 8.30 1.64
CA ILE A 50 5.99 9.70 1.89
C ILE A 50 6.69 9.83 3.25
N LEU A 51 6.11 9.25 4.31
CA LEU A 51 6.70 9.32 5.65
C LEU A 51 8.12 8.72 5.68
N LEU A 52 8.31 7.51 5.14
CA LEU A 52 9.59 6.83 5.10
C LEU A 52 10.62 7.57 4.24
N ARG A 53 10.18 8.23 3.16
CA ARG A 53 11.03 9.10 2.34
C ARG A 53 11.55 10.29 3.15
N GLU A 54 10.67 10.96 3.89
CA GLU A 54 11.05 12.10 4.74
C GLU A 54 11.91 11.68 5.95
N THR A 55 11.68 10.48 6.48
CA THR A 55 12.57 9.91 7.49
C THR A 55 13.94 9.59 6.91
N ARG A 56 14.00 9.00 5.72
CA ARG A 56 15.27 8.69 5.03
C ARG A 56 16.06 9.94 4.66
N SER A 57 15.40 11.04 4.33
CA SER A 57 16.06 12.33 4.06
C SER A 57 16.52 13.06 5.32
N GLY A 58 16.18 12.55 6.51
CA GLY A 58 16.53 13.15 7.80
C GLY A 58 15.59 14.27 8.25
N GLN A 59 14.54 14.57 7.49
CA GLN A 59 13.57 15.64 7.79
C GLN A 59 12.67 15.28 8.98
N ILE A 60 12.35 14.00 9.15
CA ILE A 60 11.54 13.49 10.27
C ILE A 60 12.26 12.30 10.94
N PRO A 61 12.96 12.52 12.06
CA PRO A 61 13.53 11.44 12.86
C PRO A 61 12.49 10.38 13.27
N LEU A 62 12.91 9.12 13.39
CA LEU A 62 12.03 8.07 13.95
C LEU A 62 11.62 8.34 15.40
N SER A 63 12.42 9.12 16.13
CA SER A 63 12.14 9.55 17.50
C SER A 63 11.21 10.77 17.59
N THR A 64 10.72 11.29 16.46
CA THR A 64 9.82 12.45 16.46
C THR A 64 8.53 12.13 17.21
N MET A 65 8.29 12.85 18.30
CA MET A 65 7.02 12.81 18.99
C MET A 65 5.99 13.65 18.22
N LEU A 66 4.83 13.06 17.96
CA LEU A 66 3.71 13.71 17.28
C LEU A 66 2.54 13.86 18.24
N LEU A 67 1.91 15.04 18.22
CA LEU A 67 0.66 15.26 18.94
C LEU A 67 -0.49 14.56 18.19
N VAL A 68 -1.25 13.73 18.89
CA VAL A 68 -2.48 13.15 18.33
C VAL A 68 -3.56 14.23 18.30
N SER A 69 -3.94 14.66 17.10
CA SER A 69 -5.00 15.66 16.93
C SER A 69 -6.39 15.08 17.22
N GLU A 70 -7.34 15.95 17.53
CA GLU A 70 -8.75 15.55 17.71
C GLU A 70 -9.32 14.86 16.46
N LYS A 71 -8.89 15.31 15.26
CA LYS A 71 -9.23 14.66 13.98
C LYS A 71 -8.71 13.23 13.91
N ALA A 72 -7.46 13.00 14.33
CA ALA A 72 -6.87 11.66 14.36
C ALA A 72 -7.57 10.76 15.39
N TRP A 73 -7.98 11.32 16.53
CA TRP A 73 -8.72 10.58 17.55
C TRP A 73 -10.08 10.08 17.05
N LYS A 74 -10.80 10.91 16.29
CA LYS A 74 -12.12 10.58 15.71
C LYS A 74 -12.03 9.69 14.46
N ALA A 75 -10.82 9.40 13.96
CA ALA A 75 -10.63 8.61 12.75
C ALA A 75 -11.20 7.19 12.94
N ARG A 76 -11.81 6.68 11.87
CA ARG A 76 -12.46 5.36 11.85
C ARG A 76 -11.70 4.39 10.96
N ASN A 77 -11.67 3.12 11.34
CA ASN A 77 -11.17 2.06 10.47
C ASN A 77 -12.16 1.74 9.34
N ALA A 78 -11.79 0.82 8.44
CA ALA A 78 -12.63 0.38 7.33
C ALA A 78 -13.99 -0.24 7.76
N LYS A 79 -14.12 -0.62 9.04
CA LYS A 79 -15.35 -1.16 9.65
C LYS A 79 -16.14 -0.08 10.42
N GLY A 80 -15.75 1.19 10.31
CA GLY A 80 -16.43 2.31 10.98
C GLY A 80 -16.13 2.47 12.47
N GLN A 81 -15.19 1.71 13.02
CA GLN A 81 -14.83 1.76 14.44
C GLN A 81 -13.79 2.85 14.69
N VAL A 82 -13.95 3.62 15.77
CA VAL A 82 -12.94 4.59 16.21
C VAL A 82 -11.61 3.87 16.53
N LEU A 83 -10.50 4.44 16.05
CA LEU A 83 -9.17 3.87 16.22
C LEU A 83 -8.66 3.97 17.65
N PHE A 84 -9.13 4.98 18.38
CA PHE A 84 -8.76 5.23 19.77
C PHE A 84 -10.04 5.23 20.62
N ARG A 85 -10.08 4.39 21.64
CA ARG A 85 -11.18 4.34 22.63
C ARG A 85 -10.70 4.93 23.94
N HIS A 86 -11.55 5.73 24.57
CA HIS A 86 -11.37 6.10 25.97
C HIS A 86 -11.34 4.81 26.83
N ARG A 87 -10.31 4.67 27.66
CA ARG A 87 -10.50 4.04 28.97
C ARG A 87 -11.05 5.09 29.92
#